data_AF-A0A174GUJ2-F1
#
_entry.id   AF-A0A174GUJ2-F1
#
_cell.length_a   1.000
_cell.length_b   1.000
_cell.length_c   1.000
_cell.angle_alpha   90.00
_cell.angle_beta   90.00
_cell.angle_gamma   90.00
#
_symmetry.space_group_name_H-M   'P 1'
#
loop_
_entity.id
_entity.type
_entity.pdbx_description
1 polymer ?
#
loop_
_entity_poly.entity_id
_entity_poly.type
_entity_poly.pdbx_seq_one_letter_code
_entity_poly.pdbx_strand_id
1 'polypeptide(L)'
;MIYEYQKDRDHQKPLEFYRDYKGILVTDGLQQYHLVDKKLPDVTNANCWAHARRDFADAVKAMDKKDPSAGHSSVAYTALQKIGGFYTADTELKKLSSE
;
A
#
# COMPACT_ATOMS: atom_id res chain seq x y z
N MET A 1 -12.47 4.04 -16.86
CA MET A 1 -11.22 3.35 -16.49
C MET A 1 -10.21 3.64 -17.58
N ILE A 2 -9.23 4.50 -17.29
CA ILE A 2 -8.12 4.80 -18.21
C ILE A 2 -6.98 3.85 -17.81
N TYR A 3 -6.47 3.09 -18.77
CA TYR A 3 -5.33 2.20 -18.58
C TYR A 3 -4.24 2.63 -19.54
N GLU A 4 -3.11 3.09 -19.00
CA GLU A 4 -1.94 3.45 -19.77
C GLU A 4 -0.81 2.48 -19.47
N TYR A 5 -0.31 1.82 -20.52
CA TYR A 5 0.80 0.88 -20.42
C TYR A 5 2.09 1.55 -20.87
N GLN A 6 3.13 1.41 -20.04
CA GLN A 6 4.49 1.82 -20.34
C GLN A 6 5.39 0.58 -20.26
N LYS A 7 6.24 0.38 -21.27
CA LYS A 7 7.05 -0.84 -21.42
C LYS A 7 8.14 -0.98 -20.36
N ASP A 8 8.69 0.15 -19.92
CA ASP A 8 9.75 0.22 -18.92
C ASP A 8 9.22 0.79 -17.59
N ARG A 9 10.13 0.90 -16.61
CA ARG A 9 9.84 1.45 -15.29
C ARG A 9 10.56 2.79 -15.07
N ASP A 10 10.76 3.57 -16.11
CA ASP A 10 11.42 4.87 -15.98
C ASP A 10 10.57 5.81 -15.12
N HIS A 11 11.19 6.42 -14.12
CA HIS A 11 10.58 7.41 -13.23
C HIS A 11 10.02 8.65 -13.95
N GLN A 12 10.47 8.95 -15.17
CA GLN A 12 9.89 10.04 -15.97
C GLN A 12 8.44 9.78 -16.37
N LYS A 13 8.07 8.51 -16.57
CA LYS A 13 6.72 8.11 -17.00
C LYS A 13 5.64 8.49 -16.00
N PRO A 14 5.70 8.10 -14.71
CA PRO A 14 4.69 8.51 -13.75
C PRO A 14 4.73 10.02 -13.47
N LEU A 15 5.89 10.69 -13.57
CA LEU A 15 5.95 12.15 -13.44
C LEU A 15 5.15 12.86 -14.53
N GLU A 16 5.31 12.44 -15.78
CA GLU A 16 4.58 13.02 -16.90
C GLU A 16 3.09 12.68 -16.84
N PHE A 17 2.75 11.43 -16.52
CA PHE A 17 1.37 10.97 -16.41
C PHE A 17 0.58 11.71 -15.32
N TYR A 18 1.19 11.96 -14.16
CA TYR A 18 0.54 12.63 -13.03
C TYR A 18 0.79 14.14 -12.97
N ARG A 19 1.42 14.76 -13.97
CA ARG A 19 1.87 16.18 -13.92
C ARG A 19 0.77 17.18 -13.55
N ASP A 20 -0.47 16.88 -13.93
CA ASP A 20 -1.65 17.74 -13.73
C ASP A 20 -2.56 17.21 -12.60
N TYR A 21 -2.22 16.08 -11.98
CA TYR A 21 -2.98 15.48 -10.88
C TYR A 21 -2.70 16.19 -9.56
N LYS A 22 -3.74 16.35 -8.73
CA LYS A 22 -3.64 16.86 -7.36
C LYS A 22 -4.46 15.97 -6.44
N GLY A 23 -3.89 15.59 -5.29
CA GLY A 23 -4.54 14.75 -4.30
C GLY A 23 -3.71 13.54 -3.87
N ILE A 24 -4.40 12.48 -3.47
CA ILE A 24 -3.79 11.28 -2.89
C ILE A 24 -3.72 10.15 -3.91
N LEU A 25 -2.50 9.70 -4.19
CA LEU A 25 -2.25 8.51 -5.01
C LEU A 25 -2.06 7.29 -4.11
N VAL A 26 -2.83 6.23 -4.34
CA VAL A 26 -2.61 4.93 -3.70
C VAL A 26 -1.88 4.03 -4.69
N THR A 27 -0.59 3.82 -4.46
CA THR A 27 0.30 3.09 -5.38
C THR A 27 0.90 1.86 -4.71
N ASP A 28 1.54 0.98 -5.48
CA ASP A 28 2.43 -0.02 -4.87
C ASP A 28 3.71 0.68 -4.34
N GLY A 29 4.50 -0.01 -3.52
CA GLY A 29 5.68 0.58 -2.86
C GLY A 29 6.88 0.84 -3.77
N LEU A 30 6.68 1.12 -5.06
CA LEU A 30 7.75 1.36 -6.02
C LEU A 30 8.33 2.78 -5.89
N GLN A 31 9.66 2.88 -6.05
CA GLN A 31 10.43 4.11 -5.85
C GLN A 31 9.99 5.27 -6.76
N GLN A 32 9.47 4.96 -7.95
CA GLN A 32 9.04 5.96 -8.92
C GLN A 32 7.87 6.80 -8.39
N TYR A 33 6.94 6.21 -7.62
CA TYR A 33 5.82 6.95 -7.02
C TYR A 33 6.25 7.82 -5.83
N HIS A 34 7.31 7.42 -5.12
CA HIS A 34 7.95 8.29 -4.13
C HIS A 34 8.61 9.53 -4.77
N LEU A 35 9.04 9.45 -6.03
CA LEU A 35 9.54 10.61 -6.77
C LEU A 35 8.40 11.52 -7.23
N VAL A 36 7.22 10.98 -7.53
CA VAL A 36 6.03 11.77 -7.90
C VAL A 36 5.65 12.71 -6.75
N ASP A 37 5.43 12.17 -5.55
CA ASP A 37 5.12 12.93 -4.33
C ASP A 37 6.18 14.03 -4.05
N LYS A 38 7.46 13.69 -4.20
CA LYS A 38 8.56 14.64 -3.95
C LYS A 38 8.68 15.76 -5.00
N LYS A 39 8.25 15.54 -6.24
CA LYS A 39 8.51 16.45 -7.36
C LYS A 39 7.28 17.20 -7.84
N LEU A 40 6.09 16.63 -7.70
CA LEU A 40 4.86 17.28 -8.11
C LEU A 40 4.22 17.99 -6.92
N PRO A 41 3.83 19.27 -7.07
CA PRO A 41 3.13 19.98 -6.01
C PRO A 41 1.74 19.37 -5.80
N ASP A 42 1.25 19.45 -4.56
CA ASP A 42 -0.11 19.03 -4.19
C ASP A 42 -0.43 17.53 -4.44
N VAL A 43 0.60 16.68 -4.50
CA VAL A 43 0.44 15.21 -4.61
C VAL A 43 1.01 14.54 -3.37
N THR A 44 0.22 13.63 -2.78
CA THR A 44 0.66 12.77 -1.67
C THR A 44 0.60 11.31 -2.10
N ASN A 45 1.69 10.56 -1.96
CA ASN A 45 1.67 9.12 -2.21
C ASN A 45 1.35 8.33 -0.92
N ALA A 46 0.17 7.72 -0.87
CA ALA A 46 -0.32 6.88 0.21
C ALA A 46 -0.26 5.40 -0.19
N ASN A 47 0.96 4.84 -0.26
CA ASN A 47 1.26 3.43 -0.55
C ASN A 47 0.18 2.43 -0.10
N CYS A 48 -0.02 1.37 -0.89
CA CYS A 48 -1.12 0.43 -0.71
C CYS A 48 -0.89 -0.58 0.41
N TRP A 49 -1.77 -0.57 1.42
CA TRP A 49 -1.76 -1.56 2.51
C TRP A 49 -1.96 -3.00 2.04
N ALA A 50 -2.68 -3.24 0.94
CA ALA A 50 -2.88 -4.59 0.43
C ALA A 50 -1.57 -5.19 -0.08
N HIS A 51 -0.73 -4.37 -0.74
CA HIS A 51 0.60 -4.76 -1.16
C HIS A 51 1.52 -5.01 0.05
N ALA A 52 1.52 -4.11 1.04
CA ALA A 52 2.31 -4.28 2.26
C ALA A 52 1.92 -5.54 3.04
N ARG A 53 0.62 -5.85 3.14
CA ARG A 53 0.09 -7.01 3.86
C ARG A 53 0.57 -8.34 3.27
N ARG A 54 0.74 -8.42 1.95
CA ARG A 54 1.05 -9.67 1.23
C ARG A 54 2.33 -10.31 1.73
N ASP A 55 3.41 -9.54 1.84
CA ASP A 55 4.72 -10.06 2.21
C ASP A 55 4.74 -10.58 3.65
N PHE A 56 4.05 -9.90 4.58
CA PHE A 56 3.87 -10.39 5.95
C PHE A 56 3.02 -11.67 6.00
N ALA A 57 1.97 -11.74 5.18
CA ALA A 57 1.13 -12.93 5.11
C ALA A 57 1.91 -14.14 4.57
N ASP A 58 2.74 -13.93 3.56
CA ASP A 58 3.55 -15.00 2.98
C ASP A 58 4.67 -15.44 3.93
N ALA A 59 5.27 -14.52 4.69
CA ALA A 59 6.20 -14.84 5.77
C ALA A 59 5.55 -15.73 6.85
N VAL A 60 4.34 -15.40 7.32
CA VAL A 60 3.62 -16.21 8.32
C VAL A 60 3.25 -17.59 7.75
N LYS A 61 2.83 -17.68 6.49
CA LYS A 61 2.50 -18.97 5.84
C LYS A 61 3.71 -19.88 5.66
N ALA A 62 4.90 -19.31 5.51
CA ALA A 62 6.15 -20.04 5.32
C ALA A 62 6.73 -20.61 6.63
N MET A 63 6.21 -20.19 7.80
CA MET A 63 6.68 -20.67 9.09
C MET A 63 6.29 -22.13 9.35
N ASP A 64 7.04 -22.79 10.25
CA ASP A 64 6.79 -24.20 10.60
C ASP A 64 5.41 -24.37 11.24
N LYS A 65 4.58 -25.19 10.60
CA LYS A 65 3.22 -25.49 11.06
C LYS A 65 3.19 -26.36 12.31
N LYS A 66 4.32 -27.00 12.68
CA LYS A 66 4.44 -27.79 13.91
C LYS A 66 4.54 -26.92 15.16
N ASP A 67 4.88 -25.64 15.01
CA ASP A 67 4.87 -24.66 16.10
C ASP A 67 4.06 -23.41 15.71
N PRO A 68 2.72 -23.48 15.82
CA PRO A 68 1.87 -22.33 15.56
C PRO A 68 2.16 -21.12 16.46
N SER A 69 2.73 -21.35 17.65
CA SER A 69 2.99 -20.30 18.64
C SER A 69 4.11 -19.36 18.19
N ALA A 70 5.13 -19.89 17.51
CA ALA A 70 6.18 -19.10 16.87
C ALA A 70 5.61 -18.18 15.77
N GLY A 71 4.62 -18.66 15.02
CA GLY A 71 3.92 -17.85 14.03
C GLY A 71 3.19 -16.65 14.64
N HIS A 72 2.44 -16.88 15.72
CA HIS A 72 1.62 -15.85 16.38
C HIS A 72 2.45 -14.82 17.14
N SER A 73 3.61 -15.21 17.66
CA SER A 73 4.54 -14.30 18.36
C SER A 73 5.47 -13.51 17.41
N SER A 74 5.40 -13.78 16.10
CA SER A 74 6.27 -13.13 15.12
C SER A 74 5.93 -11.65 14.89
N VAL A 75 6.96 -10.90 14.47
CA VAL A 75 6.81 -9.51 14.00
C VAL A 75 5.89 -9.44 12.77
N ALA A 76 5.95 -10.43 11.87
CA ALA A 76 5.10 -10.49 10.69
C ALA A 76 3.62 -10.62 11.08
N TYR A 77 3.29 -11.49 12.03
CA TYR A 77 1.92 -11.61 12.54
C TYR A 77 1.45 -10.32 13.22
N THR A 78 2.32 -9.68 14.02
CA THR A 78 2.03 -8.37 14.63
C THR A 78 1.72 -7.31 13.56
N ALA A 79 2.48 -7.28 12.46
CA ALA A 79 2.24 -6.37 11.35
C ALA A 79 0.88 -6.63 10.69
N LEU A 80 0.49 -7.90 10.48
CA LEU A 80 -0.82 -8.25 9.94
C LEU A 80 -1.96 -7.75 10.82
N GLN A 81 -1.84 -7.86 12.14
CA GLN A 81 -2.85 -7.35 13.08
C GLN A 81 -2.98 -5.81 12.99
N LYS A 82 -1.85 -5.10 12.95
CA LYS A 82 -1.83 -3.65 12.81
C LYS A 82 -2.46 -3.19 11.50
N ILE A 83 -2.11 -3.83 10.38
CA ILE A 83 -2.71 -3.52 9.07
C ILE A 83 -4.22 -3.83 9.08
N GLY A 84 -4.62 -4.95 9.69
CA GLY A 84 -6.02 -5.30 9.88
C GLY A 84 -6.81 -4.20 10.61
N GLY A 85 -6.20 -3.56 11.62
CA GLY A 85 -6.80 -2.43 12.34
C GLY A 85 -7.19 -1.27 11.42
N PHE A 86 -6.39 -0.95 10.40
CA PHE A 86 -6.75 0.10 9.43
C PHE A 86 -7.97 -0.26 8.58
N TYR A 87 -8.10 -1.52 8.16
CA TYR A 87 -9.28 -1.95 7.39
C TYR A 87 -10.55 -1.98 8.24
N THR A 88 -10.43 -2.34 9.52
CA THR A 88 -11.54 -2.21 10.47
C THR A 88 -11.97 -0.76 10.58
N ALA A 89 -11.02 0.16 10.80
CA ALA A 89 -11.32 1.59 10.87
C ALA A 89 -11.98 2.13 9.59
N ASP A 90 -11.45 1.77 8.40
CA ASP A 90 -12.06 2.13 7.10
C ASP A 90 -13.51 1.62 6.98
N THR A 91 -13.78 0.40 7.44
CA THR A 91 -15.11 -0.20 7.40
C THR A 91 -16.08 0.51 8.33
N GLU A 92 -15.64 0.91 9.52
CA GLU A 92 -16.47 1.66 10.47
C GLU A 92 -16.76 3.08 9.97
N LEU A 93 -15.78 3.73 9.31
CA LEU A 93 -15.98 5.07 8.73
C LEU A 93 -17.05 5.09 7.64
N LYS A 94 -17.21 4.00 6.87
CA LYS A 94 -18.28 3.90 5.84
C LYS A 94 -19.70 4.00 6.41
N LYS A 95 -19.88 3.81 7.72
CA LYS A 95 -21.19 3.92 8.38
C LYS A 95 -21.55 5.36 8.76
N LEU A 96 -20.60 6.29 8.67
CA LEU A 96 -20.80 7.69 8.98
C LEU A 96 -21.16 8.48 7.71
N SER A 97 -21.97 9.53 7.85
CA SER A 97 -22.21 10.48 6.75
C SER A 97 -20.99 11.37 6.54
N SER A 98 -20.68 11.69 5.28
CA SER A 98 -19.77 12.81 4.99
C SER A 98 -20.38 14.11 5.50
N GLU A 99 -19.62 14.88 6.29
CA GLU A 99 -19.96 16.27 6.64
C GLU A 99 -19.99 17.18 5.40
#